data_AF-A0A429GS66-F1
#
_entry.id   AF-A0A429GS66-F1
#
_cell.length_a   1.000
_cell.length_b   1.000
_cell.length_c   1.000
_cell.angle_alpha   90.00
_cell.angle_beta   90.00
_cell.angle_gamma   90.00
#
_symmetry.space_group_name_H-M   'P 1'
#
loop_
_entity.id
_entity.type
_entity.pdbx_description
1 polymer ?
#
loop_
_entity_poly.entity_id
_entity_poly.type
_entity_poly.pdbx_seq_one_letter_code
_entity_poly.pdbx_strand_id
1 'polypeptide(L)'
;MQEKLSNVERKILKILQEDGRASYSRMGKMLKMTHVGVRKHILSLINRGIMRVSAGLSPKAMNLRHAIILIETIDDKSASRIIERFRDCPRLVFLSRLIGGNNIIAITVAEDMNVLESITSTCILRTAEGIRRSEVIVGSSIIYPEYLPIRIVAERSSPPCGVDCCSCSRLKNDICLGCPASSCYKGFL
;
A
#
# COMPACT_ATOMS: atom_id res chain seq x y z
N MET A 1 23.91 12.95 -0.23
CA MET A 1 23.79 14.18 -1.04
C MET A 1 22.37 14.25 -1.56
N GLN A 2 21.58 15.27 -1.17
CA GLN A 2 20.18 15.38 -1.63
C GLN A 2 20.20 15.84 -3.09
N GLU A 3 19.86 14.97 -4.02
CA GLU A 3 19.77 15.35 -5.43
C GLU A 3 18.60 16.33 -5.62
N LYS A 4 18.93 17.58 -5.88
CA LYS A 4 17.95 18.64 -6.06
C LYS A 4 17.26 18.49 -7.42
N LEU A 5 15.94 18.41 -7.42
CA LEU A 5 15.14 18.47 -8.65
C LEU A 5 15.35 19.80 -9.38
N SER A 6 15.69 19.73 -10.66
CA SER A 6 15.74 20.88 -11.56
C SER A 6 14.35 21.48 -11.78
N ASN A 7 14.30 22.73 -12.24
CA ASN A 7 13.03 23.40 -12.54
C ASN A 7 12.24 22.66 -13.65
N VAL A 8 12.93 22.04 -14.60
CA VAL A 8 12.29 21.23 -15.66
C VAL A 8 11.67 19.97 -15.06
N GLU A 9 12.40 19.24 -14.22
CA GLU A 9 11.87 18.02 -13.58
C GLU A 9 10.67 18.32 -12.69
N ARG A 10 10.67 19.43 -11.93
CA ARG A 10 9.51 19.84 -11.13
C ARG A 10 8.28 20.09 -11.99
N LYS A 11 8.43 20.73 -13.15
CA LYS A 11 7.32 20.97 -14.09
C LYS A 11 6.80 19.66 -14.68
N ILE A 12 7.70 18.73 -15.04
CA ILE A 12 7.33 17.39 -15.52
C ILE A 12 6.56 16.63 -14.44
N LEU A 13 7.07 16.61 -13.20
CA LEU A 13 6.42 15.94 -12.07
C LEU A 13 5.03 16.52 -11.81
N LYS A 14 4.87 17.84 -11.84
CA LYS A 14 3.54 18.47 -11.68
C LYS A 14 2.56 17.97 -12.74
N ILE A 15 2.96 17.95 -14.01
CA ILE A 15 2.10 17.47 -15.11
C ILE A 15 1.73 15.99 -14.90
N LEU A 16 2.68 15.15 -14.49
CA LEU A 16 2.44 13.72 -14.28
C LEU A 16 1.65 13.39 -13.00
N GLN A 17 1.71 14.26 -11.98
CA GLN A 17 0.85 14.16 -10.80
C GLN A 17 -0.61 14.46 -11.12
N GLU A 18 -0.87 15.34 -12.10
CA GLU A 18 -2.22 15.63 -12.61
C GLU A 18 -2.69 14.57 -13.61
N ASP A 19 -1.81 14.16 -14.54
CA ASP A 19 -2.10 13.16 -15.58
C ASP A 19 -0.86 12.30 -15.87
N GLY A 20 -0.77 11.14 -15.22
CA GLY A 20 0.31 10.17 -15.43
C GLY A 20 0.36 9.59 -16.84
N ARG A 21 -0.67 9.80 -17.68
CA ARG A 21 -0.75 9.36 -19.08
C ARG A 21 -0.36 10.46 -20.07
N ALA A 22 0.03 11.64 -19.59
CA ALA A 22 0.40 12.76 -20.44
C ALA A 22 1.51 12.34 -21.43
N SER A 23 1.28 12.57 -22.73
CA SER A 23 2.26 12.19 -23.74
C SER A 23 3.48 13.11 -23.70
N TYR A 24 4.65 12.54 -24.01
CA TYR A 24 5.90 13.30 -24.12
C TYR A 24 5.80 14.45 -25.14
N SER A 25 4.99 14.32 -26.19
CA SER A 25 4.74 15.37 -27.19
C SER A 25 3.96 16.54 -26.60
N ARG A 26 2.88 16.26 -25.86
CA ARG A 26 2.08 17.28 -25.15
C ARG A 26 2.94 18.04 -24.14
N MET A 27 3.70 17.31 -23.33
CA MET A 27 4.64 17.91 -22.38
C MET A 27 5.74 18.73 -23.09
N GLY A 28 6.27 18.25 -24.22
CA GLY A 28 7.26 18.97 -25.02
C GLY A 28 6.76 20.34 -25.48
N LYS A 29 5.51 20.40 -26.00
CA LYS A 29 4.86 21.66 -26.36
C LYS A 29 4.70 22.60 -25.17
N MET A 30 4.20 22.10 -24.03
CA MET A 30 4.00 22.91 -22.81
C MET A 30 5.31 23.45 -22.22
N LEU A 31 6.39 22.68 -22.32
CA LEU A 31 7.68 23.00 -21.70
C LEU A 31 8.67 23.65 -22.66
N LYS A 32 8.30 23.85 -23.94
CA LYS A 32 9.19 24.31 -25.02
C LYS A 32 10.43 23.41 -25.16
N MET A 33 10.21 22.10 -25.15
CA MET A 33 11.24 21.06 -25.25
C MET A 33 10.89 20.06 -26.36
N THR A 34 11.92 19.38 -26.88
CA THR A 34 11.68 18.23 -27.75
C THR A 34 11.09 17.07 -26.96
N HIS A 35 10.29 16.23 -27.63
CA HIS A 35 9.78 14.98 -27.07
C HIS A 35 10.91 14.10 -26.49
N VAL A 36 12.06 14.04 -27.18
CA VAL A 36 13.25 13.29 -26.74
C VAL A 36 13.82 13.87 -25.44
N GLY A 37 13.87 15.21 -25.32
CA GLY A 37 14.31 15.89 -24.10
C GLY A 37 13.41 15.57 -22.90
N VAL A 38 12.09 15.64 -23.08
CA VAL A 38 11.12 15.26 -22.03
C VAL A 38 11.29 13.81 -21.62
N ARG A 39 11.39 12.88 -22.59
CA ARG A 39 11.62 11.46 -22.33
C ARG A 39 12.89 11.23 -21.51
N LYS A 40 13.98 11.95 -21.83
CA LYS A 40 15.25 11.85 -21.09
C LYS A 40 15.08 12.22 -19.62
N HIS A 41 14.38 13.30 -19.31
CA HIS A 41 14.11 13.70 -17.92
C HIS A 41 13.23 12.68 -17.18
N ILE A 42 12.17 12.19 -17.82
CA ILE A 42 11.27 11.20 -17.22
C ILE A 42 12.01 9.90 -16.90
N LEU A 43 12.79 9.38 -17.86
CA LEU A 43 13.60 8.18 -17.63
C LEU A 43 14.66 8.40 -16.55
N SER A 44 15.26 9.59 -16.48
CA SER A 44 16.19 9.92 -15.40
C SER A 44 15.50 9.87 -14.04
N LEU A 45 14.33 10.49 -13.89
CA LEU A 45 13.55 10.47 -12.64
C LEU A 45 13.16 9.05 -12.22
N ILE A 46 12.78 8.21 -13.18
CA ILE A 46 12.44 6.79 -12.94
C ILE A 46 13.68 6.00 -12.53
N ASN A 47 14.78 6.11 -13.27
CA ASN A 47 16.02 5.38 -13.02
C ASN A 47 16.66 5.76 -11.67
N ARG A 48 16.47 7.01 -11.24
CA ARG A 48 16.91 7.52 -9.92
C ARG A 48 15.96 7.12 -8.79
N GLY A 49 14.86 6.42 -9.09
CA GLY A 49 13.85 6.00 -8.10
C GLY A 49 13.01 7.14 -7.52
N ILE A 50 13.07 8.34 -8.11
CA ILE A 50 12.34 9.52 -7.62
C ILE A 50 10.85 9.42 -7.97
N MET A 51 10.53 8.80 -9.10
CA MET A 51 9.16 8.68 -9.59
C MET A 51 8.91 7.28 -10.14
N ARG A 52 7.67 6.80 -9.98
CA ARG A 52 7.09 5.72 -10.76
C ARG A 52 5.74 6.17 -11.30
N VAL A 53 5.34 5.64 -12.45
CA VAL A 53 3.98 5.81 -12.99
C VAL A 53 3.26 4.48 -12.81
N SER A 54 2.18 4.48 -12.04
CA SER A 54 1.41 3.27 -11.72
C SER A 54 -0.08 3.60 -11.67
N ALA A 55 -0.94 2.60 -11.83
CA ALA A 55 -2.35 2.74 -11.55
C ALA A 55 -2.57 3.00 -10.04
N GLY A 56 -3.41 3.98 -9.73
CA GLY A 56 -3.98 4.16 -8.39
C GLY A 56 -5.41 3.65 -8.40
N LEU A 57 -5.85 3.00 -7.32
CA LEU A 57 -7.20 2.45 -7.20
C LEU A 57 -8.01 3.29 -6.22
N SER A 58 -9.26 3.57 -6.56
CA SER A 58 -10.17 4.33 -5.69
C SER A 58 -10.80 3.37 -4.66
N PRO A 59 -10.46 3.49 -3.36
CA PRO A 59 -11.08 2.67 -2.32
C PRO A 59 -12.58 2.93 -2.25
N LYS A 60 -13.01 4.17 -2.46
CA LYS A 60 -14.41 4.59 -2.47
C LYS A 60 -15.19 3.91 -3.61
N ALA A 61 -14.68 3.96 -4.85
CA ALA A 61 -15.36 3.34 -5.98
C ALA A 61 -15.40 1.80 -5.87
N MET A 62 -14.39 1.20 -5.23
CA MET A 62 -14.33 -0.23 -4.94
C MET A 62 -15.06 -0.64 -3.66
N ASN A 63 -15.72 0.32 -2.97
CA ASN A 63 -16.40 0.13 -1.69
C ASN A 63 -15.52 -0.53 -0.61
N LEU A 64 -14.22 -0.26 -0.63
CA LEU A 64 -13.27 -0.78 0.34
C LEU A 64 -13.36 0.01 1.64
N ARG A 65 -13.31 -0.73 2.74
CA ARG A 65 -13.12 -0.20 4.10
C ARG A 65 -11.63 -0.11 4.41
N HIS A 66 -11.27 0.64 5.44
CA HIS A 66 -9.89 0.72 5.89
C HIS A 66 -9.78 0.75 7.41
N ALA A 67 -8.63 0.30 7.91
CA ALA A 67 -8.27 0.37 9.31
C ALA A 67 -6.83 0.85 9.47
N ILE A 68 -6.63 1.65 10.51
CA ILE A 68 -5.33 2.11 10.99
C ILE A 68 -4.95 1.22 12.15
N ILE A 69 -3.76 0.65 12.10
CA ILE A 69 -3.22 -0.23 13.13
C ILE A 69 -1.97 0.44 13.67
N LEU A 70 -2.00 0.82 14.93
CA LEU A 70 -0.84 1.30 15.67
C LEU A 70 -0.27 0.14 16.47
N ILE A 71 1.04 -0.05 16.41
CA ILE A 71 1.72 -1.17 17.05
C ILE A 71 2.88 -0.62 17.89
N GLU A 72 2.94 -1.10 19.13
CA GLU A 72 4.08 -0.96 20.03
C GLU A 72 4.78 -2.32 20.09
N THR A 73 6.05 -2.36 19.69
CA THR A 73 6.88 -3.57 19.78
C THR A 73 7.74 -3.58 21.04
N ILE A 74 8.18 -4.77 21.45
CA ILE A 74 9.03 -4.93 22.63
C ILE A 74 10.45 -4.34 22.44
N ASP A 75 10.94 -4.33 21.21
CA ASP A 75 12.24 -3.80 20.81
C ASP A 75 12.30 -3.46 19.30
N ASP A 76 13.41 -2.85 18.87
CA ASP A 76 13.69 -2.45 17.48
C ASP A 76 13.83 -3.66 16.53
N LYS A 77 14.41 -4.76 17.02
CA LYS A 77 14.58 -5.98 16.23
C LYS A 77 13.21 -6.57 15.87
N SER A 78 12.27 -6.56 16.81
CA SER A 78 10.89 -7.01 16.62
C SER A 78 10.16 -6.09 15.64
N ALA A 79 10.36 -4.77 15.74
CA ALA A 79 9.81 -3.84 14.76
C ALA A 79 10.30 -4.14 13.34
N SER A 80 11.60 -4.35 13.16
CA SER A 80 12.20 -4.68 11.86
C SER A 80 11.66 -6.00 11.30
N ARG A 81 11.54 -7.05 12.13
CA ARG A 81 10.95 -8.34 11.72
C ARG A 81 9.49 -8.22 11.30
N ILE A 82 8.70 -7.48 12.06
CA ILE A 82 7.27 -7.24 11.74
C ILE A 82 7.15 -6.49 10.42
N ILE A 83 7.93 -5.42 10.22
CA ILE A 83 7.91 -4.65 8.97
C ILE A 83 8.26 -5.54 7.78
N GLU A 84 9.34 -6.30 7.86
CA GLU A 84 9.78 -7.18 6.77
C GLU A 84 8.73 -8.24 6.45
N ARG A 85 8.09 -8.82 7.48
CA ARG A 85 7.05 -9.84 7.31
C ARG A 85 5.78 -9.30 6.63
N PHE A 86 5.39 -8.05 6.91
CA PHE A 86 4.10 -7.50 6.46
C PHE A 86 4.20 -6.49 5.33
N ARG A 87 5.40 -6.03 4.95
CA ARG A 87 5.59 -5.07 3.83
C ARG A 87 4.96 -5.56 2.53
N ASP A 88 4.89 -6.88 2.34
CA ASP A 88 4.35 -7.52 1.14
C ASP A 88 2.87 -7.93 1.27
N CYS A 89 2.21 -7.63 2.39
CA CYS A 89 0.78 -7.88 2.60
C CYS A 89 -0.08 -7.14 1.56
N PRO A 90 -0.87 -7.83 0.72
CA PRO A 90 -1.65 -7.18 -0.36
C PRO A 90 -2.64 -6.12 0.13
N ARG A 91 -3.17 -6.30 1.35
CA ARG A 91 -4.10 -5.35 1.98
C ARG A 91 -3.44 -4.11 2.55
N LEU A 92 -2.12 -4.08 2.68
CA LEU A 92 -1.41 -2.97 3.26
C LEU A 92 -1.15 -1.89 2.21
N VAL A 93 -1.63 -0.66 2.49
CA VAL A 93 -1.48 0.51 1.62
C VAL A 93 -0.48 1.54 2.18
N PHE A 94 -0.19 1.47 3.48
CA PHE A 94 0.83 2.28 4.14
C PHE A 94 1.42 1.51 5.32
N LEU A 95 2.74 1.58 5.49
CA LEU A 95 3.46 1.01 6.63
C LEU A 95 4.63 1.93 6.95
N SER A 96 4.76 2.35 8.20
CA SER A 96 5.86 3.21 8.62
C SER A 96 6.28 2.91 10.04
N ARG A 97 7.56 3.19 10.33
CA ARG A 97 8.05 3.37 11.68
C ARG A 97 7.52 4.68 12.25
N LEU A 98 7.29 4.72 13.54
CA LEU A 98 6.91 5.91 14.30
C LEU A 98 7.96 6.18 15.39
N ILE A 99 8.01 7.43 15.84
CA ILE A 99 8.76 7.85 17.02
C ILE A 99 7.72 8.14 18.11
N GLY A 100 7.70 7.33 19.17
CA GLY A 100 6.73 7.45 20.25
C GLY A 100 6.40 6.10 20.88
N GLY A 101 5.33 6.05 21.68
CA GLY A 101 4.88 4.83 22.35
C GLY A 101 4.53 3.72 21.36
N ASN A 102 3.65 4.02 20.40
CA ASN A 102 3.51 3.19 19.21
C ASN A 102 4.68 3.48 18.26
N ASN A 103 5.39 2.45 17.82
CA ASN A 103 6.60 2.56 17.01
C ASN A 103 6.43 2.02 15.58
N ILE A 104 5.24 1.52 15.23
CA ILE A 104 4.81 1.17 13.87
C ILE A 104 3.36 1.65 13.63
N ILE A 105 3.08 2.11 12.42
CA ILE A 105 1.74 2.34 11.87
C ILE A 105 1.54 1.54 10.60
N ALA A 106 0.39 0.89 10.46
CA ALA A 106 -0.06 0.28 9.22
C ALA A 106 -1.47 0.78 8.86
N ILE A 107 -1.71 1.06 7.58
CA ILE A 107 -3.04 1.29 7.04
C ILE A 107 -3.37 0.13 6.11
N THR A 108 -4.50 -0.50 6.37
CA THR A 108 -4.98 -1.65 5.59
C THR A 108 -6.31 -1.32 4.94
N VAL A 109 -6.56 -1.93 3.78
CA VAL A 109 -7.87 -1.94 3.12
C VAL A 109 -8.50 -3.32 3.20
N ALA A 110 -9.83 -3.37 3.20
CA ALA A 110 -10.60 -4.60 3.22
C ALA A 110 -11.91 -4.42 2.49
N GLU A 111 -12.42 -5.52 1.96
CA GLU A 111 -13.62 -5.56 1.11
C GLU A 111 -14.90 -5.35 1.91
N ASP A 112 -14.92 -5.78 3.17
CA ASP A 112 -16.05 -5.62 4.07
C ASP A 112 -15.62 -5.55 5.55
N MET A 113 -16.62 -5.40 6.43
CA MET A 113 -16.40 -5.27 7.87
C MET A 113 -15.96 -6.59 8.51
N ASN A 114 -16.40 -7.74 8.01
CA ASN A 114 -16.01 -9.04 8.55
C ASN A 114 -14.55 -9.37 8.22
N VAL A 115 -14.05 -8.95 7.05
CA VAL A 115 -12.64 -9.01 6.69
C VAL A 115 -11.83 -8.07 7.59
N LEU A 116 -12.29 -6.84 7.84
CA LEU A 116 -11.63 -5.94 8.80
C LEU A 116 -11.55 -6.57 10.19
N GLU A 117 -12.67 -7.07 10.72
CA GLU A 117 -12.70 -7.76 12.00
C GLU A 117 -11.75 -8.95 11.99
N SER A 118 -11.71 -9.72 10.91
CA SER A 118 -10.78 -10.85 10.79
C SER A 118 -9.32 -10.40 10.79
N ILE A 119 -8.98 -9.26 10.18
CA ILE A 119 -7.63 -8.67 10.21
C ILE A 119 -7.24 -8.30 11.64
N THR A 120 -8.19 -7.84 12.46
CA THR A 120 -7.92 -7.43 13.84
C THR A 120 -7.99 -8.58 14.85
N SER A 121 -8.87 -9.56 14.65
CA SER A 121 -9.13 -10.61 15.64
C SER A 121 -8.32 -11.87 15.43
N THR A 122 -8.10 -12.26 14.16
CA THR A 122 -7.66 -13.62 13.80
C THR A 122 -6.43 -13.62 12.90
N CYS A 123 -6.27 -12.61 12.06
CA CYS A 123 -5.07 -12.45 11.25
C CYS A 123 -3.87 -12.10 12.14
N ILE A 124 -2.69 -12.57 11.74
CA ILE A 124 -1.49 -12.51 12.57
C ILE A 124 -0.89 -11.10 12.73
N LEU A 125 -1.38 -10.09 12.00
CA LEU A 125 -0.80 -8.74 12.04
C LEU A 125 -0.87 -8.12 13.44
N ARG A 126 -1.94 -8.38 14.21
CA ARG A 126 -2.13 -7.83 15.56
C ARG A 126 -1.38 -8.62 16.64
N THR A 127 -1.13 -9.90 16.38
CA THR A 127 -0.64 -10.87 17.37
C THR A 127 0.72 -11.45 17.00
N ALA A 128 1.43 -10.80 16.07
CA ALA A 128 2.76 -11.22 15.67
C ALA A 128 3.69 -11.18 16.89
N GLU A 129 4.61 -12.15 16.95
CA GLU A 129 5.61 -12.23 17.99
C GLU A 129 6.43 -10.93 18.07
N GLY A 130 6.61 -10.41 19.28
CA GLY A 130 7.31 -9.16 19.54
C GLY A 130 6.42 -7.91 19.53
N ILE A 131 5.11 -8.04 19.28
CA ILE A 131 4.11 -7.00 19.57
C ILE A 131 3.84 -6.97 21.08
N ARG A 132 4.04 -5.80 21.70
CA ARG A 132 3.66 -5.54 23.09
C ARG A 132 2.19 -5.13 23.18
N ARG A 133 1.79 -4.20 22.33
CA ARG A 133 0.43 -3.67 22.26
C ARG A 133 0.11 -3.30 20.82
N SER A 134 -1.17 -3.37 20.49
CA SER A 134 -1.69 -2.88 19.23
C SER A 134 -3.06 -2.25 19.43
N GLU A 135 -3.30 -1.18 18.69
CA GLU A 135 -4.56 -0.44 18.67
C GLU A 135 -5.08 -0.44 17.23
N VAL A 136 -6.37 -0.71 17.05
CA VAL A 136 -6.99 -0.68 15.74
C VAL A 136 -8.12 0.33 15.71
N ILE A 137 -8.04 1.24 14.74
CA ILE A 137 -9.00 2.31 14.51
C ILE A 137 -9.59 2.08 13.12
N VAL A 138 -10.90 1.86 13.08
CA VAL A 138 -11.63 1.73 11.81
C VAL A 138 -11.93 3.13 11.29
N GLY A 139 -11.47 3.43 10.07
CA GLY A 139 -11.70 4.74 9.48
C GLY A 139 -13.05 4.80 8.76
N SER A 140 -13.68 5.98 8.79
CA SER A 140 -14.97 6.22 8.13
C SER A 140 -14.85 6.31 6.61
N SER A 141 -13.94 7.17 6.13
CA SER A 141 -13.69 7.41 4.72
C SER A 141 -12.30 7.98 4.48
N ILE A 142 -11.67 7.60 3.36
CA ILE A 142 -10.40 8.20 2.92
C ILE A 142 -10.72 9.48 2.13
N ILE A 143 -10.26 10.63 2.62
CA ILE A 143 -10.50 11.93 1.98
C ILE A 143 -9.37 12.27 0.99
N TYR A 144 -8.12 12.05 1.40
CA TYR A 144 -6.95 12.27 0.56
C TYR A 144 -5.82 11.30 0.95
N PRO A 145 -5.10 10.72 -0.02
CA PRO A 145 -5.37 10.80 -1.47
C PRO A 145 -6.59 9.94 -1.88
N GLU A 146 -7.30 10.35 -2.93
CA GLU A 146 -8.50 9.65 -3.42
C GLU A 146 -8.16 8.27 -4.02
N TYR A 147 -6.96 8.13 -4.58
CA TYR A 147 -6.46 6.90 -5.18
C TYR A 147 -5.27 6.37 -4.36
N LEU A 148 -5.33 5.10 -3.99
CA LEU A 148 -4.32 4.43 -3.18
C LEU A 148 -3.51 3.42 -4.00
N PRO A 149 -2.27 3.11 -3.58
CA PRO A 149 -1.46 2.04 -4.15
C PRO A 149 -1.93 0.65 -3.67
N ILE A 150 -3.22 0.35 -3.84
CA ILE A 150 -3.79 -0.95 -3.50
C ILE A 150 -3.23 -2.00 -4.47
N ARG A 151 -2.75 -3.11 -3.91
CA ARG A 151 -2.17 -4.21 -4.70
C ARG A 151 -3.26 -5.19 -5.12
N ILE A 152 -3.34 -5.46 -6.42
CA ILE A 152 -4.15 -6.54 -6.98
C ILE A 152 -3.27 -7.78 -7.15
N VAL A 153 -3.73 -8.92 -6.64
CA VAL A 153 -3.02 -10.20 -6.76
C VAL A 153 -3.68 -11.10 -7.79
N ALA A 154 -3.23 -10.99 -9.05
CA ALA A 154 -3.74 -11.80 -10.15
C ALA A 154 -3.32 -13.27 -10.03
N GLU A 155 -2.06 -13.53 -9.67
CA GLU A 155 -1.52 -14.87 -9.48
C GLU A 155 -1.41 -15.17 -7.98
N ARG A 156 -2.18 -16.17 -7.53
CA ARG A 156 -2.35 -16.48 -6.12
C ARG A 156 -1.51 -17.69 -5.74
N SER A 157 -0.90 -17.62 -4.57
CA SER A 157 -0.08 -18.71 -4.02
C SER A 157 -0.27 -18.77 -2.50
N SER A 158 0.77 -18.46 -1.74
CA SER A 158 0.75 -18.44 -0.29
C SER A 158 0.71 -17.00 0.24
N PRO A 159 -0.01 -16.75 1.35
CA PRO A 159 0.03 -15.44 2.01
C PRO A 159 1.46 -15.08 2.47
N PRO A 160 1.96 -13.86 2.21
CA PRO A 160 3.31 -13.46 2.59
C PRO A 160 3.53 -13.43 4.11
N CYS A 161 2.45 -13.33 4.89
CA CYS A 161 2.50 -13.39 6.34
C CYS A 161 2.70 -14.82 6.89
N GLY A 162 2.68 -15.86 6.05
CA GLY A 162 2.84 -17.26 6.43
C GLY A 162 1.61 -17.91 7.09
N VAL A 163 0.47 -17.22 7.12
CA VAL A 163 -0.79 -17.79 7.63
C VAL A 163 -1.41 -18.68 6.56
N ASP A 164 -1.78 -19.90 6.91
CA ASP A 164 -2.60 -20.74 6.05
C ASP A 164 -4.07 -20.31 6.13
N CYS A 165 -4.46 -19.42 5.21
CA CYS A 165 -5.85 -18.96 5.14
C CYS A 165 -6.82 -20.09 4.78
N CYS A 166 -6.38 -21.15 4.09
CA CYS A 166 -7.27 -22.19 3.56
C CYS A 166 -7.75 -23.15 4.64
N SER A 167 -6.97 -23.32 5.72
CA SER A 167 -7.40 -24.05 6.90
C SER A 167 -8.15 -23.18 7.93
N CYS A 168 -8.16 -21.85 7.77
CA CYS A 168 -8.75 -20.92 8.73
C CYS A 168 -10.27 -21.08 8.89
N SER A 169 -10.74 -21.16 10.15
CA SER A 169 -12.16 -21.33 10.48
C SER A 169 -13.03 -20.18 9.95
N ARG A 170 -12.58 -18.92 10.02
CA ARG A 170 -13.35 -17.76 9.53
C ARG A 170 -13.55 -17.81 8.01
N LEU A 171 -12.59 -18.35 7.24
CA LEU A 171 -12.77 -18.54 5.79
C LEU A 171 -13.72 -19.71 5.49
N LYS A 172 -13.60 -20.81 6.23
CA LYS A 172 -14.47 -21.99 6.08
C LYS A 172 -15.93 -21.71 6.40
N ASN A 173 -16.19 -20.80 7.33
CA ASN A 173 -17.54 -20.39 7.74
C ASN A 173 -18.04 -19.16 6.96
N ASP A 174 -17.40 -18.77 5.84
CA ASP A 174 -17.78 -17.64 4.99
C ASP A 174 -17.85 -16.28 5.71
N ILE A 175 -17.13 -16.14 6.83
CA ILE A 175 -17.02 -14.88 7.59
C ILE A 175 -15.91 -14.00 6.97
N CYS A 176 -14.81 -14.60 6.54
CA CYS A 176 -13.68 -13.88 5.94
C CYS A 176 -13.48 -14.32 4.50
N LEU A 177 -13.04 -13.41 3.63
CA LEU A 177 -12.73 -13.73 2.23
C LEU A 177 -11.36 -14.38 2.05
N GLY A 178 -10.51 -14.43 3.08
CA GLY A 178 -9.12 -14.91 2.99
C GLY A 178 -8.14 -13.81 2.59
N CYS A 179 -6.83 -14.10 2.53
CA CYS A 179 -5.81 -13.14 2.05
C CYS A 179 -5.83 -13.06 0.51
N PRO A 180 -5.72 -11.88 -0.14
CA PRO A 180 -5.71 -11.79 -1.60
C PRO A 180 -4.61 -12.62 -2.27
N ALA A 181 -3.48 -12.82 -1.58
CA ALA A 181 -2.39 -13.68 -2.05
C ALA A 181 -2.65 -15.19 -1.91
N SER A 182 -3.72 -15.60 -1.21
CA SER A 182 -4.03 -17.00 -0.98
C SER A 182 -4.80 -17.62 -2.14
N SER A 183 -4.49 -18.86 -2.51
CA SER A 183 -5.23 -19.62 -3.52
C SER A 183 -6.73 -19.79 -3.24
N CYS A 184 -7.13 -19.85 -1.96
CA CYS A 184 -8.52 -20.00 -1.53
C CYS A 184 -9.25 -18.66 -1.28
N TYR A 185 -8.66 -17.54 -1.72
CA TYR A 185 -9.27 -16.22 -1.59
C TYR A 185 -10.57 -16.10 -2.40
N LYS A 186 -11.63 -15.57 -1.77
CA LYS A 186 -12.99 -15.48 -2.31
C LYS A 186 -13.41 -14.07 -2.74
N GLY A 187 -12.54 -13.07 -2.57
CA GLY A 187 -12.86 -11.67 -2.92
C GLY A 187 -12.28 -11.22 -4.27
N PHE A 188 -12.24 -9.89 -4.46
CA PHE A 188 -11.87 -9.23 -5.72
C PHE A 188 -10.52 -8.48 -5.74
N LEU A 189 -9.79 -8.46 -4.62
CA LEU A 189 -8.43 -7.88 -4.53
C LEU A 189 -7.34 -8.84 -5.03
#